data_AF-A0A2T6DZY7-F1
#
_entry.id   AF-A0A2T6DZY7-F1
#
_cell.length_a   1.000
_cell.length_b   1.000
_cell.length_c   1.000
_cell.angle_alpha   90.00
_cell.angle_beta   90.00
_cell.angle_gamma   90.00
#
_symmetry.space_group_name_H-M   'P 1'
#
loop_
_entity.id
_entity.type
_entity.pdbx_description
1 polymer ?
#
loop_
_entity_poly.entity_id
_entity_poly.type
_entity_poly.pdbx_seq_one_letter_code
_entity_poly.pdbx_strand_id
1 'polypeptide(L)'
;MDRETFDKAKLEEIGFREIAQWQLSGQRLSYCLINPGPESDALCAFPNALYAFTCGQTILYVGKTTKGIRIRFAGYCNPGRNQVTNQKCHEEIKSLLRKNASVSISVFSGNQFLRYDIFEINLAAGLEDSLIKTLRPRWNGKFVSGEFVSETEEIEAEAVLPESIAAANVQSVTGRAEKGFEVKLGKTYYGSGFINTGTTVSDAIGKHGEPMLIRLGSESHPGVESRIDRKANVNGTPRIYGGARVARWFQDNFRLNDTVIGRVLTPNQILLVKKISDVGREDMSIEIALPA
;
A
#
# COMPACT_ATOMS: atom_id res chain seq x y z
N MET A 1 13.88 25.58 28.79
CA MET A 1 13.20 24.51 28.03
C MET A 1 13.98 24.31 26.78
N ASP A 2 14.86 23.31 26.77
CA ASP A 2 15.53 22.90 25.54
C ASP A 2 14.46 22.55 24.52
N ARG A 3 14.53 23.19 23.35
CA ARG A 3 13.77 22.71 22.19
C ARG A 3 14.37 21.35 21.89
N GLU A 4 13.65 20.27 22.18
CA GLU A 4 13.99 18.95 21.65
C GLU A 4 14.22 19.12 20.15
N THR A 5 15.45 18.87 19.71
CA THR A 5 15.79 18.87 18.29
C THR A 5 15.09 17.67 17.68
N PHE A 6 13.92 17.90 17.10
CA PHE A 6 13.19 16.87 16.38
C PHE A 6 13.95 16.54 15.08
N ASP A 7 14.57 15.37 15.05
CA ASP A 7 15.40 14.88 13.96
C ASP A 7 14.91 13.49 13.48
N LYS A 8 15.71 12.84 12.63
CA LYS A 8 15.37 11.50 12.11
C LYS A 8 15.10 10.48 13.23
N ALA A 9 15.82 10.52 14.36
CA ALA A 9 15.59 9.58 15.46
C ALA A 9 14.17 9.70 16.02
N LYS A 10 13.63 10.92 16.06
CA LYS A 10 12.26 11.15 16.51
C LYS A 10 11.21 10.57 15.57
N LEU A 11 11.47 10.54 14.25
CA LEU A 11 10.61 9.84 13.30
C LEU A 11 10.60 8.33 13.57
N GLU A 12 11.76 7.75 13.90
CA GLU A 12 11.86 6.33 14.22
C GLU A 12 11.10 5.99 15.52
N GLU A 13 11.18 6.84 16.54
CA GLU A 13 10.42 6.70 17.80
C GLU A 13 8.90 6.67 17.58
N ILE A 14 8.38 7.53 16.69
CA ILE A 14 6.94 7.57 16.37
C ILE A 14 6.52 6.46 15.38
N GLY A 15 7.47 5.63 14.93
CA GLY A 15 7.21 4.42 14.15
C GLY A 15 7.47 4.53 12.65
N PHE A 16 8.14 5.60 12.17
CA PHE A 16 8.66 5.59 10.81
C PHE A 16 9.78 4.55 10.69
N ARG A 17 9.84 3.91 9.54
CA ARG A 17 10.92 2.97 9.20
C ARG A 17 11.59 3.43 7.92
N GLU A 18 12.91 3.51 7.93
CA GLU A 18 13.66 3.75 6.70
C GLU A 18 13.54 2.52 5.80
N ILE A 19 13.01 2.71 4.59
CA ILE A 19 12.72 1.60 3.66
C ILE A 19 13.48 1.72 2.35
N ALA A 20 13.88 2.93 1.96
CA ALA A 20 14.45 3.19 0.64
C ALA A 20 15.43 4.37 0.66
N GLN A 21 16.21 4.48 -0.41
CA GLN A 21 17.07 5.63 -0.70
C GLN A 21 16.87 6.07 -2.14
N TRP A 22 16.90 7.38 -2.37
CA TRP A 22 16.90 7.94 -3.72
C TRP A 22 18.24 7.69 -4.40
N GLN A 23 18.21 7.49 -5.71
CA GLN A 23 19.36 7.25 -6.57
C GLN A 23 19.25 8.08 -7.85
N LEU A 24 20.40 8.53 -8.33
CA LEU A 24 20.51 9.26 -9.58
C LEU A 24 21.45 8.50 -10.51
N SER A 25 20.92 8.02 -11.64
CA SER A 25 21.70 7.41 -12.71
C SER A 25 21.64 8.31 -13.94
N GLY A 26 22.75 9.03 -14.20
CA GLY A 26 22.77 10.10 -15.18
C GLY A 26 21.79 11.22 -14.81
N GLN A 27 20.71 11.37 -15.57
CA GLN A 27 19.63 12.33 -15.29
C GLN A 27 18.38 11.68 -14.68
N ARG A 28 18.31 10.35 -14.65
CA ARG A 28 17.12 9.61 -14.21
C ARG A 28 17.13 9.46 -12.69
N LEU A 29 16.09 9.98 -12.06
CA LEU A 29 15.82 9.77 -10.65
C LEU A 29 15.06 8.46 -10.44
N SER A 30 15.50 7.66 -9.47
CA SER A 30 14.86 6.43 -9.03
C SER A 30 15.08 6.23 -7.53
N TYR A 31 14.52 5.17 -6.94
CA TYR A 31 14.80 4.79 -5.57
C TYR A 31 15.10 3.29 -5.47
N CYS A 32 15.86 2.89 -4.45
CA CYS A 32 16.18 1.51 -4.14
C CYS A 32 15.72 1.17 -2.73
N LEU A 33 15.10 0.00 -2.54
CA LEU A 33 14.72 -0.50 -1.21
C LEU A 33 15.96 -1.01 -0.46
N ILE A 34 16.11 -0.66 0.81
CA ILE A 34 17.30 -1.02 1.61
C ILE A 34 17.30 -2.50 2.00
N ASN A 35 16.13 -3.13 2.11
CA ASN A 35 15.95 -4.57 2.34
C ASN A 35 14.68 -5.04 1.63
N PRO A 36 14.72 -5.29 0.30
CA PRO A 36 13.54 -5.69 -0.44
C PRO A 36 13.03 -7.05 0.03
N GLY A 37 11.71 -7.14 0.21
CA GLY A 37 11.04 -8.33 0.69
C GLY A 37 9.59 -8.06 1.12
N PRO A 38 8.85 -9.09 1.55
CA PRO A 38 7.40 -9.00 1.78
C PRO A 38 6.96 -7.90 2.74
N GLU A 39 7.77 -7.60 3.77
CA GLU A 39 7.48 -6.52 4.72
C GLU A 39 7.61 -5.14 4.07
N SER A 40 8.71 -4.89 3.34
CA SER A 40 8.89 -3.63 2.60
C SER A 40 7.86 -3.47 1.48
N ASP A 41 7.43 -4.58 0.86
CA ASP A 41 6.39 -4.58 -0.16
C ASP A 41 5.02 -4.24 0.43
N ALA A 42 4.69 -4.81 1.58
CA ALA A 42 3.46 -4.51 2.31
C ALA A 42 3.42 -3.03 2.74
N LEU A 43 4.53 -2.50 3.29
CA LEU A 43 4.67 -1.08 3.62
C LEU A 43 4.49 -0.19 2.39
N CYS A 44 5.06 -0.60 1.25
CA CYS A 44 4.98 0.17 0.02
C CYS A 44 3.57 0.15 -0.63
N ALA A 45 2.81 -0.92 -0.39
CA ALA A 45 1.46 -1.10 -0.91
C ALA A 45 0.38 -0.56 0.03
N PHE A 46 0.74 -0.17 1.25
CA PHE A 46 -0.21 0.31 2.25
C PHE A 46 -0.77 1.69 1.86
N PRO A 47 -2.11 1.84 1.73
CA PRO A 47 -2.74 3.14 1.51
C PRO A 47 -2.69 3.98 2.80
N ASN A 48 -2.98 5.28 2.73
CA ASN A 48 -3.00 6.16 3.91
C ASN A 48 -1.68 6.13 4.70
N ALA A 49 -0.55 6.17 3.98
CA ALA A 49 0.78 6.17 4.59
C ALA A 49 1.36 7.58 4.67
N LEU A 50 2.17 7.82 5.70
CA LEU A 50 3.09 8.96 5.76
C LEU A 50 4.46 8.54 5.26
N TYR A 51 5.19 9.48 4.68
CA TYR A 51 6.59 9.31 4.34
C TYR A 51 7.36 10.59 4.61
N ALA A 52 8.66 10.42 4.80
CA ALA A 52 9.59 11.53 5.00
C ALA A 52 10.85 11.33 4.15
N PHE A 53 11.38 12.43 3.64
CA PHE A 53 12.72 12.46 3.05
C PHE A 53 13.70 13.01 4.06
N THR A 54 14.83 12.35 4.21
CA THR A 54 15.87 12.73 5.17
C THR A 54 17.24 12.76 4.50
N CYS A 55 18.12 13.64 4.98
CA CYS A 55 19.54 13.63 4.64
C CYS A 55 20.33 13.60 5.95
N GLY A 56 20.92 12.45 6.27
CA GLY A 56 21.45 12.19 7.60
C GLY A 56 20.35 12.30 8.67
N GLN A 57 20.57 13.16 9.68
CA GLN A 57 19.58 13.42 10.74
C GLN A 57 18.56 14.49 10.37
N THR A 58 18.75 15.22 9.25
CA THR A 58 17.86 16.33 8.88
C THR A 58 16.65 15.81 8.13
N ILE A 59 15.45 16.16 8.62
CA ILE A 59 14.18 15.92 7.92
C ILE A 59 13.97 17.03 6.89
N LEU A 60 13.83 16.64 5.64
CA LEU A 60 13.75 17.55 4.50
C LEU A 60 12.31 17.81 4.08
N TYR A 61 11.49 16.76 4.07
CA TYR A 61 10.11 16.76 3.62
C TYR A 61 9.29 15.73 4.39
N VAL A 62 8.02 16.03 4.65
CA VAL A 62 7.01 15.07 5.10
C VAL A 62 5.82 15.14 4.16
N GLY A 63 5.28 14.00 3.76
CA GLY A 63 4.07 13.95 2.96
C GLY A 63 3.22 12.72 3.27
N LYS A 64 1.97 12.75 2.82
CA LYS A 64 1.04 11.60 2.86
C LYS A 64 0.67 11.09 1.48
N THR A 65 0.09 9.89 1.42
CA THR A 65 -0.49 9.30 0.21
C THR A 65 -1.72 8.47 0.54
N THR A 66 -2.71 8.49 -0.35
CA THR A 66 -3.91 7.64 -0.22
C THR A 66 -3.81 6.36 -1.03
N LYS A 67 -3.02 6.36 -2.12
CA LYS A 67 -2.88 5.23 -3.06
C LYS A 67 -1.66 4.34 -2.82
N GLY A 68 -0.81 4.73 -1.87
CA GLY A 68 0.36 3.96 -1.46
C GLY A 68 1.67 4.49 -2.03
N ILE A 69 2.74 4.06 -1.41
CA ILE A 69 4.06 4.66 -1.53
C ILE A 69 4.66 4.51 -2.93
N ARG A 70 4.47 3.37 -3.60
CA ARG A 70 5.05 3.14 -4.94
C ARG A 70 4.55 4.15 -5.96
N ILE A 71 3.24 4.39 -5.96
CA ILE A 71 2.58 5.35 -6.85
C ILE A 71 3.08 6.76 -6.52
N ARG A 72 3.14 7.11 -5.24
CA ARG A 72 3.60 8.44 -4.82
C ARG A 72 5.05 8.72 -5.23
N PHE A 73 5.95 7.74 -5.07
CA PHE A 73 7.36 7.89 -5.43
C PHE A 73 7.60 7.94 -6.93
N ALA A 74 6.80 7.22 -7.73
CA ALA A 74 6.83 7.36 -9.17
C ALA A 74 6.56 8.80 -9.63
N GLY A 75 5.65 9.51 -8.94
CA GLY A 75 5.37 10.93 -9.18
C GLY A 75 6.58 11.84 -8.96
N TYR A 76 7.44 11.53 -7.98
CA TYR A 76 8.70 12.25 -7.78
C TYR A 76 9.78 11.86 -8.80
N CYS A 77 9.81 10.61 -9.28
CA CYS A 77 10.75 10.18 -10.32
C CYS A 77 10.50 10.91 -11.65
N ASN A 78 9.23 11.11 -12.01
CA ASN A 78 8.81 11.73 -13.26
C ASN A 78 7.63 12.69 -13.02
N PRO A 79 7.89 13.91 -12.52
CA PRO A 79 6.84 14.85 -12.18
C PRO A 79 6.12 15.37 -13.42
N GLY A 80 4.79 15.42 -13.35
CA GLY A 80 3.95 16.08 -14.35
C GLY A 80 4.14 17.60 -14.34
N ARG A 81 3.82 18.26 -15.47
CA ARG A 81 4.00 19.72 -15.64
C ARG A 81 3.19 20.58 -14.66
N ASN A 82 2.10 20.05 -14.12
CA ASN A 82 1.23 20.74 -13.16
C ASN A 82 1.49 20.32 -11.71
N GLN A 83 2.42 19.38 -11.47
CA GLN A 83 2.69 18.85 -10.13
C GLN A 83 3.82 19.63 -9.46
N VAL A 84 3.52 20.83 -8.98
CA VAL A 84 4.51 21.78 -8.45
C VAL A 84 5.33 21.17 -7.32
N THR A 85 4.70 20.50 -6.36
CA THR A 85 5.37 19.80 -5.25
C THR A 85 6.32 18.72 -5.77
N ASN A 86 5.87 17.90 -6.73
CA ASN A 86 6.67 16.82 -7.26
C ASN A 86 7.88 17.36 -8.01
N GLN A 87 7.72 18.45 -8.78
CA GLN A 87 8.82 19.13 -9.46
C GLN A 87 9.84 19.68 -8.46
N LYS A 88 9.38 20.36 -7.42
CA LYS A 88 10.24 20.91 -6.37
C LYS A 88 11.03 19.80 -5.69
N CYS A 89 10.36 18.76 -5.20
CA CYS A 89 11.02 17.62 -4.56
C CYS A 89 11.98 16.91 -5.53
N HIS A 90 11.60 16.70 -6.80
CA HIS A 90 12.45 16.08 -7.81
C HIS A 90 13.78 16.83 -7.98
N GLU A 91 13.73 18.14 -8.16
CA GLU A 91 14.95 18.95 -8.33
C GLU A 91 15.79 19.05 -7.06
N GLU A 92 15.15 19.17 -5.89
CA GLU A 92 15.84 19.18 -4.60
C GLU A 92 16.56 17.86 -4.31
N ILE A 93 15.92 16.71 -4.58
CA ILE A 93 16.54 15.39 -4.45
C ILE A 93 17.73 15.28 -5.39
N LYS A 94 17.57 15.64 -6.68
CA LYS A 94 18.67 15.59 -7.65
C LYS A 94 19.83 16.51 -7.27
N SER A 95 19.54 17.70 -6.75
CA SER A 95 20.54 18.65 -6.28
C SER A 95 21.40 18.05 -5.16
N LEU A 96 20.79 17.36 -4.19
CA LEU A 96 21.52 16.66 -3.13
C LEU A 96 22.33 15.48 -3.66
N LEU A 97 21.74 14.62 -4.50
CA LEU A 97 22.43 13.46 -5.05
C LEU A 97 23.63 13.85 -5.92
N ARG A 98 23.54 14.93 -6.72
CA ARG A 98 24.68 15.47 -7.50
C ARG A 98 25.83 15.97 -6.63
N LYS A 99 25.55 16.33 -5.38
CA LYS A 99 26.56 16.70 -4.37
C LYS A 99 27.07 15.49 -3.57
N ASN A 100 26.77 14.26 -4.03
CA ASN A 100 27.08 13.01 -3.34
C ASN A 100 26.47 12.90 -1.92
N ALA A 101 25.39 13.64 -1.64
CA ALA A 101 24.63 13.46 -0.41
C ALA A 101 23.63 12.31 -0.57
N SER A 102 23.40 11.54 0.50
CA SER A 102 22.36 10.49 0.51
C SER A 102 21.02 11.08 0.96
N VAL A 103 19.95 10.70 0.24
CA VAL A 103 18.57 11.06 0.61
C VAL A 103 17.79 9.78 0.89
N SER A 104 17.52 9.54 2.17
CA SER A 104 16.77 8.39 2.65
C SER A 104 15.28 8.67 2.65
N ILE A 105 14.52 7.58 2.61
CA ILE A 105 13.06 7.57 2.60
C ILE A 105 12.59 6.72 3.78
N SER A 106 11.86 7.34 4.69
CA SER A 106 11.21 6.66 5.80
C SER A 106 9.70 6.67 5.63
N VAL A 107 9.03 5.57 5.99
CA VAL A 107 7.57 5.40 5.85
C VAL A 107 6.96 5.03 7.19
N PHE A 108 5.79 5.61 7.47
CA PHE A 108 4.91 5.24 8.56
C PHE A 108 3.58 4.76 7.98
N SER A 109 3.29 3.48 8.20
CA SER A 109 2.09 2.81 7.68
C SER A 109 0.95 2.70 8.71
N GLY A 110 0.94 3.52 9.77
CA GLY A 110 -0.21 3.63 10.66
C GLY A 110 -0.74 2.29 11.17
N ASN A 111 0.13 1.38 11.66
CA ASN A 111 -0.25 0.05 12.15
C ASN A 111 -1.18 0.06 13.40
N GLN A 112 -1.78 1.20 13.74
CA GLN A 112 -2.66 1.40 14.88
C GLN A 112 -4.07 1.72 14.39
N PHE A 113 -4.98 0.78 14.62
CA PHE A 113 -6.39 0.92 14.31
C PHE A 113 -7.05 1.93 15.25
N LEU A 114 -6.95 3.22 14.92
CA LEU A 114 -7.65 4.25 15.66
C LEU A 114 -9.07 4.38 15.10
N ARG A 115 -10.06 3.99 15.91
CA ARG A 115 -11.48 4.11 15.57
C ARG A 115 -12.19 4.98 16.58
N TYR A 116 -13.08 5.82 16.08
CA TYR A 116 -14.10 6.48 16.88
C TYR A 116 -15.46 5.98 16.39
N ASP A 117 -16.01 5.03 17.14
CA ASP A 117 -17.22 4.29 16.76
C ASP A 117 -17.09 3.62 15.37
N ILE A 118 -17.94 4.01 14.41
CA ILE A 118 -17.93 3.50 13.03
C ILE A 118 -16.90 4.20 12.12
N PHE A 119 -16.28 5.28 12.60
CA PHE A 119 -15.35 6.07 11.82
C PHE A 119 -13.92 5.59 12.02
N GLU A 120 -13.26 5.32 10.90
CA GLU A 120 -11.82 5.09 10.88
C GLU A 120 -11.10 6.43 10.87
N ILE A 121 -10.17 6.62 11.81
CA ILE A 121 -9.37 7.83 11.86
C ILE A 121 -8.12 7.59 11.03
N ASN A 122 -7.99 8.35 9.94
CA ASN A 122 -6.78 8.37 9.14
C ASN A 122 -5.67 9.07 9.94
N LEU A 123 -4.88 8.27 10.66
CA LEU A 123 -3.78 8.76 11.48
C LEU A 123 -2.72 9.48 10.63
N ALA A 124 -2.47 9.02 9.40
CA ALA A 124 -1.56 9.70 8.49
C ALA A 124 -2.05 11.12 8.16
N ALA A 125 -3.34 11.30 7.90
CA ALA A 125 -3.93 12.62 7.67
C ALA A 125 -3.84 13.52 8.91
N GLY A 126 -4.09 12.99 10.11
CA GLY A 126 -4.02 13.76 11.36
C GLY A 126 -2.59 14.09 11.82
N LEU A 127 -1.63 13.21 11.56
CA LEU A 127 -0.23 13.42 11.95
C LEU A 127 0.54 14.31 10.98
N GLU A 128 0.20 14.35 9.68
CA GLU A 128 0.94 15.14 8.68
C GLU A 128 1.10 16.61 9.11
N ASP A 129 -0.02 17.29 9.35
CA ASP A 129 -0.01 18.71 9.69
C ASP A 129 0.73 18.98 10.99
N SER A 130 0.57 18.09 11.98
CA SER A 130 1.27 18.17 13.26
C SER A 130 2.78 18.00 13.10
N LEU A 131 3.21 17.05 12.26
CA LEU A 131 4.62 16.84 11.93
C LEU A 131 5.17 18.05 11.19
N ILE A 132 4.51 18.54 10.16
CA ILE A 132 5.03 19.68 9.38
C ILE A 132 5.09 20.96 10.22
N LYS A 133 4.08 21.21 11.07
CA LYS A 133 4.05 22.37 11.97
C LYS A 133 5.18 22.34 13.01
N THR A 134 5.49 21.14 13.51
CA THR A 134 6.51 20.93 14.56
C THR A 134 7.92 20.90 13.96
N LEU A 135 8.12 20.13 12.89
CA LEU A 135 9.41 19.88 12.25
C LEU A 135 9.85 21.02 11.33
N ARG A 136 8.88 21.72 10.73
CA ARG A 136 9.08 22.73 9.67
C ARG A 136 10.10 22.29 8.62
N PRO A 137 9.92 21.12 7.97
CA PRO A 137 10.89 20.62 7.01
C PRO A 137 11.01 21.62 5.86
N ARG A 138 12.24 21.93 5.45
CA ARG A 138 12.52 23.02 4.50
C ARG A 138 11.89 22.84 3.12
N TRP A 139 11.55 21.61 2.74
CA TRP A 139 10.90 21.33 1.45
C TRP A 139 9.38 21.38 1.52
N ASN A 140 8.76 21.33 2.71
CA ASN A 140 7.33 21.62 2.85
C ASN A 140 7.06 23.12 2.61
N GLY A 141 5.88 23.44 2.09
CA GLY A 141 5.47 24.80 1.72
C GLY A 141 5.58 25.81 2.87
N LYS A 142 5.70 27.11 2.53
CA LYS A 142 5.63 28.19 3.51
C LYS A 142 4.18 28.42 3.92
N PHE A 143 3.95 28.69 5.21
CA PHE A 143 2.67 29.20 5.71
C PHE A 143 2.29 30.47 4.94
N VAL A 144 1.26 30.40 4.10
CA VAL A 144 0.60 31.60 3.56
C VAL A 144 -0.60 31.85 4.47
N SER A 145 -0.71 33.07 5.02
CA SER A 145 -1.84 33.51 5.85
C SER A 145 -2.25 32.61 7.03
N GLY A 146 -1.33 31.87 7.64
CA GLY A 146 -1.62 31.09 8.87
C GLY A 146 -2.34 29.77 8.65
N GLU A 147 -2.66 29.41 7.41
CA GLU A 147 -3.25 28.11 7.04
C GLU A 147 -2.21 27.25 6.32
N PHE A 148 -2.21 25.96 6.66
CA PHE A 148 -1.37 24.98 5.99
C PHE A 148 -2.13 24.45 4.77
N VAL A 149 -1.68 24.79 3.57
CA VAL A 149 -2.20 24.18 2.35
C VAL A 149 -1.54 22.81 2.20
N SER A 150 -2.21 21.78 2.71
CA SER A 150 -1.80 20.39 2.49
C SER A 150 -2.00 20.06 1.01
N GLU A 151 -0.89 19.97 0.26
CA GLU A 151 -0.82 19.69 -1.19
C GLU A 151 -1.24 18.24 -1.56
N THR A 152 -2.00 17.55 -0.70
CA THR A 152 -2.35 16.12 -0.83
C THR A 152 -3.17 15.81 -2.08
N GLU A 153 -3.88 16.81 -2.62
CA GLU A 153 -4.86 16.62 -3.69
C GLU A 153 -4.37 17.04 -5.08
N GLU A 154 -3.14 17.58 -5.24
CA GLU A 154 -2.59 17.96 -6.55
C GLU A 154 -2.09 16.75 -7.38
N ILE A 155 -3.02 15.81 -7.53
CA ILE A 155 -3.20 14.94 -8.69
C ILE A 155 -2.44 13.60 -8.62
N GLU A 156 -2.77 12.77 -7.62
CA GLU A 156 -2.67 11.30 -7.75
C GLU A 156 -3.59 10.76 -8.89
N ALA A 157 -4.46 11.60 -9.47
CA ALA A 157 -5.38 11.25 -10.55
C ALA A 157 -4.75 11.27 -11.97
N GLU A 158 -3.61 11.93 -12.19
CA GLU A 158 -2.97 12.06 -13.51
C GLU A 158 -1.89 11.00 -13.75
N ALA A 159 -1.44 10.33 -12.69
CA ALA A 159 -0.56 9.17 -12.79
C ALA A 159 -1.34 7.91 -13.19
N VAL A 160 -2.18 7.99 -14.24
CA VAL A 160 -2.53 6.82 -15.04
C VAL A 160 -1.35 6.60 -15.98
N LEU A 161 -0.24 6.08 -15.42
CA LEU A 161 0.77 5.48 -16.27
C LEU A 161 0.20 4.13 -16.73
N PRO A 162 0.25 3.81 -18.04
CA PRO A 162 -0.10 2.48 -18.51
C PRO A 162 0.75 1.45 -17.74
N GLU A 163 0.14 0.30 -17.43
CA GLU A 163 0.70 -0.82 -16.65
C GLU A 163 2.10 -1.27 -17.13
N SER A 164 2.55 -0.82 -18.30
CA SER A 164 3.83 -1.13 -18.92
C SER A 164 5.08 -0.48 -18.31
N ILE A 165 4.97 0.58 -17.49
CA ILE A 165 6.17 1.22 -16.87
C ILE A 165 6.41 0.75 -15.43
N ALA A 166 5.36 0.39 -14.69
CA ALA A 166 5.49 -0.17 -13.34
C ALA A 166 6.22 -1.53 -13.33
N ALA A 167 6.15 -2.27 -14.43
CA ALA A 167 6.79 -3.57 -14.61
C ALA A 167 8.30 -3.50 -14.92
N ALA A 168 8.85 -2.33 -15.30
CA ALA A 168 10.21 -2.27 -15.86
C ALA A 168 11.35 -2.09 -14.83
N ASN A 169 11.06 -1.76 -13.56
CA ASN A 169 12.10 -1.48 -12.55
C ASN A 169 11.99 -2.30 -11.26
N VAL A 170 11.18 -3.36 -11.24
CA VAL A 170 11.25 -4.38 -10.21
C VAL A 170 11.65 -5.67 -10.93
N GLN A 171 12.87 -6.14 -10.69
CA GLN A 171 13.26 -7.47 -11.17
C GLN A 171 12.24 -8.48 -10.64
N SER A 172 11.44 -8.99 -11.56
CA SER A 172 10.38 -9.96 -11.29
C SER A 172 11.01 -11.26 -10.82
N VAL A 173 10.84 -11.59 -9.54
CA VAL A 173 10.97 -12.98 -9.09
C VAL A 173 9.64 -13.64 -9.30
N THR A 174 9.47 -14.24 -10.48
CA THR A 174 8.45 -15.24 -10.74
C THR A 174 8.70 -16.47 -9.87
N GLY A 175 7.65 -16.96 -9.18
CA GLY A 175 7.62 -18.33 -8.68
C GLY A 175 7.44 -18.44 -7.17
N ARG A 176 6.20 -18.27 -6.69
CA ARG A 176 5.78 -18.96 -5.47
C ARG A 176 4.40 -19.55 -5.70
N ALA A 177 4.28 -20.86 -5.51
CA ALA A 177 3.01 -21.57 -5.61
C ALA A 177 2.00 -20.94 -4.62
N GLU A 178 0.97 -20.29 -5.16
CA GLU A 178 -0.10 -19.67 -4.38
C GLU A 178 -0.90 -20.76 -3.66
N LYS A 179 -0.81 -20.82 -2.32
CA LYS A 179 -1.69 -21.69 -1.54
C LYS A 179 -3.11 -21.13 -1.59
N GLY A 180 -4.03 -21.89 -2.17
CA GLY A 180 -5.45 -21.54 -2.28
C GLY A 180 -6.33 -22.26 -1.26
N PHE A 181 -7.52 -21.70 -1.02
CA PHE A 181 -8.59 -22.30 -0.22
C PHE A 181 -9.95 -21.97 -0.83
N GLU A 182 -10.97 -22.75 -0.49
CA GLU A 182 -12.35 -22.53 -0.95
C GLU A 182 -13.25 -22.16 0.23
N VAL A 183 -14.17 -21.23 0.02
CA VAL A 183 -15.17 -20.85 1.02
C VAL A 183 -16.55 -20.97 0.39
N LYS A 184 -17.36 -21.88 0.93
CA LYS A 184 -18.77 -22.00 0.55
C LYS A 184 -19.59 -20.91 1.24
N LEU A 185 -20.24 -20.05 0.45
CA LEU A 185 -20.99 -18.89 0.93
C LEU A 185 -22.39 -19.30 1.42
N GLY A 186 -22.44 -20.08 2.50
CA GLY A 186 -23.67 -20.33 3.25
C GLY A 186 -24.21 -19.04 3.89
N LYS A 187 -25.47 -19.07 4.37
CA LYS A 187 -26.22 -17.89 4.86
C LYS A 187 -25.41 -16.98 5.80
N THR A 188 -24.66 -17.57 6.74
CA THR A 188 -23.83 -16.84 7.69
C THR A 188 -22.68 -16.12 6.99
N TYR A 189 -21.84 -16.81 6.21
CA TYR A 189 -20.70 -16.21 5.51
C TYR A 189 -21.15 -15.15 4.49
N TYR A 190 -22.23 -15.44 3.76
CA TYR A 190 -22.83 -14.56 2.75
C TYR A 190 -23.37 -13.24 3.35
N GLY A 191 -23.92 -13.29 4.57
CA GLY A 191 -24.47 -12.10 5.24
C GLY A 191 -23.47 -11.32 6.08
N SER A 192 -22.48 -11.99 6.67
CA SER A 192 -21.59 -11.39 7.68
C SER A 192 -20.18 -11.07 7.20
N GLY A 193 -19.74 -11.66 6.08
CA GLY A 193 -18.47 -11.33 5.44
C GLY A 193 -17.23 -11.79 6.21
N PHE A 194 -17.36 -12.65 7.24
CA PHE A 194 -16.20 -13.36 7.79
C PHE A 194 -15.86 -14.58 6.95
N ILE A 195 -14.61 -15.04 7.06
CA ILE A 195 -14.05 -16.10 6.24
C ILE A 195 -13.28 -17.05 7.16
N ASN A 196 -13.54 -18.34 7.04
CA ASN A 196 -12.67 -19.35 7.63
C ASN A 196 -11.77 -19.89 6.52
N THR A 197 -10.46 -19.80 6.68
CA THR A 197 -9.49 -20.18 5.63
C THR A 197 -9.29 -21.69 5.51
N GLY A 198 -9.76 -22.46 6.49
CA GLY A 198 -9.53 -23.89 6.59
C GLY A 198 -8.12 -24.24 7.08
N THR A 199 -7.87 -25.54 7.27
CA THR A 199 -6.60 -26.07 7.78
C THR A 199 -5.48 -26.07 6.74
N THR A 200 -5.81 -26.22 5.46
CA THR A 200 -4.84 -26.35 4.35
C THR A 200 -3.90 -25.16 4.19
N VAL A 201 -4.39 -23.97 4.52
CA VAL A 201 -3.61 -22.72 4.44
C VAL A 201 -3.35 -22.09 5.80
N SER A 202 -3.77 -22.72 6.91
CA SER A 202 -3.68 -22.16 8.26
C SER A 202 -2.26 -21.71 8.62
N ASP A 203 -1.24 -22.51 8.26
CA ASP A 203 0.17 -22.20 8.54
C ASP A 203 0.74 -21.07 7.68
N ALA A 204 0.05 -20.75 6.58
CA ALA A 204 0.42 -19.67 5.68
C ALA A 204 -0.24 -18.33 6.06
N ILE A 205 -1.08 -18.30 7.10
CA ILE A 205 -1.77 -17.09 7.58
C ILE A 205 -1.09 -16.57 8.85
N GLY A 206 -1.13 -15.26 9.07
CA GLY A 206 -0.53 -14.56 10.21
C GLY A 206 -1.09 -14.98 11.57
N LYS A 207 -0.55 -14.40 12.64
CA LYS A 207 -0.88 -14.78 14.03
C LYS A 207 -2.21 -14.19 14.48
N HIS A 208 -2.74 -14.69 15.59
CA HIS A 208 -3.95 -14.14 16.20
C HIS A 208 -3.77 -12.66 16.54
N GLY A 209 -4.77 -11.85 16.22
CA GLY A 209 -4.78 -10.41 16.51
C GLY A 209 -4.03 -9.56 15.49
N GLU A 210 -3.26 -10.17 14.59
CA GLU A 210 -2.56 -9.43 13.53
C GLU A 210 -3.55 -8.87 12.49
N PRO A 211 -3.19 -7.75 11.85
CA PRO A 211 -3.95 -7.20 10.73
C PRO A 211 -4.00 -8.18 9.56
N MET A 212 -5.07 -8.10 8.77
CA MET A 212 -5.23 -8.85 7.52
C MET A 212 -5.80 -7.91 6.45
N LEU A 213 -5.27 -7.98 5.24
CA LEU A 213 -5.80 -7.27 4.09
C LEU A 213 -6.49 -8.26 3.15
N ILE A 214 -7.79 -8.08 2.90
CA ILE A 214 -8.56 -8.88 1.95
C ILE A 214 -8.71 -8.11 0.63
N ARG A 215 -8.07 -8.56 -0.44
CA ARG A 215 -8.34 -8.05 -1.79
C ARG A 215 -9.53 -8.78 -2.41
N LEU A 216 -10.34 -8.05 -3.18
CA LEU A 216 -11.58 -8.53 -3.75
C LEU A 216 -11.54 -8.44 -5.28
N GLY A 217 -11.68 -9.57 -5.96
CA GLY A 217 -11.75 -9.70 -7.42
C GLY A 217 -10.43 -9.56 -8.16
N SER A 218 -9.54 -8.64 -7.75
CA SER A 218 -8.21 -8.45 -8.34
C SER A 218 -7.23 -7.92 -7.31
N GLU A 219 -5.94 -8.19 -7.51
CA GLU A 219 -4.84 -7.63 -6.72
C GLU A 219 -4.76 -6.10 -6.82
N SER A 220 -5.25 -5.52 -7.92
CA SER A 220 -5.27 -4.07 -8.15
C SER A 220 -6.37 -3.33 -7.38
N HIS A 221 -7.41 -4.02 -6.87
CA HIS A 221 -8.48 -3.38 -6.11
C HIS A 221 -8.02 -2.99 -4.70
N PRO A 222 -8.48 -1.83 -4.17
CA PRO A 222 -8.26 -1.47 -2.77
C PRO A 222 -8.74 -2.58 -1.83
N GLY A 223 -7.88 -3.01 -0.91
CA GLY A 223 -8.22 -4.10 0.01
C GLY A 223 -9.25 -3.68 1.06
N VAL A 224 -9.87 -4.67 1.68
CA VAL A 224 -10.68 -4.54 2.88
C VAL A 224 -9.82 -4.88 4.07
N GLU A 225 -9.63 -3.91 4.96
CA GLU A 225 -8.93 -4.13 6.22
C GLU A 225 -9.73 -5.05 7.13
N SER A 226 -9.04 -6.01 7.71
CA SER A 226 -9.61 -7.13 8.45
C SER A 226 -8.67 -7.54 9.58
N ARG A 227 -9.13 -8.46 10.43
CA ARG A 227 -8.34 -9.02 11.54
C ARG A 227 -8.32 -10.53 11.50
N ILE A 228 -7.18 -11.11 11.87
CA ILE A 228 -7.00 -12.54 12.06
C ILE A 228 -7.45 -12.93 13.47
N ASP A 229 -8.33 -13.92 13.56
CA ASP A 229 -8.78 -14.51 14.81
C ASP A 229 -8.66 -16.03 14.78
N ARG A 230 -7.60 -16.53 15.43
CA ARG A 230 -7.39 -17.96 15.65
C ARG A 230 -8.09 -18.52 16.89
N LYS A 231 -8.78 -17.69 17.68
CA LYS A 231 -9.55 -18.14 18.86
C LYS A 231 -11.02 -18.45 18.51
N ALA A 232 -11.49 -17.95 17.36
CA ALA A 232 -12.87 -18.16 16.90
C ALA A 232 -13.22 -19.61 16.55
N ASN A 233 -12.23 -20.44 16.21
CA ASN A 233 -12.43 -21.86 15.88
C ASN A 233 -11.63 -22.73 16.85
N VAL A 234 -12.25 -23.79 17.39
CA VAL A 234 -11.66 -24.67 18.42
C VAL A 234 -10.34 -25.31 17.98
N ASN A 235 -10.22 -25.61 16.67
CA ASN A 235 -9.02 -26.19 16.07
C ASN A 235 -7.91 -25.17 15.75
N GLY A 236 -8.05 -23.91 16.17
CA GLY A 236 -7.06 -22.86 15.95
C GLY A 236 -6.99 -22.32 14.50
N THR A 237 -7.88 -22.79 13.62
CA THR A 237 -7.90 -22.30 12.23
C THR A 237 -8.30 -20.82 12.17
N PRO A 238 -7.64 -20.00 11.33
CA PRO A 238 -7.94 -18.58 11.23
C PRO A 238 -9.37 -18.32 10.77
N ARG A 239 -10.06 -17.45 11.52
CA ARG A 239 -11.18 -16.66 11.03
C ARG A 239 -10.68 -15.27 10.67
N ILE A 240 -11.07 -14.77 9.51
CA ILE A 240 -10.79 -13.42 9.06
C ILE A 240 -12.10 -12.65 9.02
N TYR A 241 -12.17 -11.49 9.67
CA TYR A 241 -13.38 -10.66 9.69
C TYR A 241 -13.33 -9.58 8.62
N GLY A 242 -14.02 -9.79 7.50
CA GLY A 242 -14.16 -8.80 6.42
C GLY A 242 -15.36 -7.85 6.56
N GLY A 243 -16.32 -8.20 7.42
CA GLY A 243 -17.47 -7.35 7.77
C GLY A 243 -18.36 -6.98 6.59
N ALA A 244 -19.06 -5.84 6.70
CA ALA A 244 -20.09 -5.42 5.75
C ALA A 244 -19.56 -5.22 4.31
N ARG A 245 -18.31 -4.79 4.14
CA ARG A 245 -17.71 -4.59 2.80
C ARG A 245 -17.51 -5.92 2.07
N VAL A 246 -17.00 -6.94 2.75
CA VAL A 246 -16.85 -8.27 2.15
C VAL A 246 -18.20 -8.95 1.95
N ALA A 247 -19.14 -8.79 2.90
CA ALA A 247 -20.50 -9.30 2.75
C ALA A 247 -21.22 -8.70 1.54
N ARG A 248 -21.15 -7.37 1.37
CA ARG A 248 -21.70 -6.67 0.19
C ARG A 248 -21.05 -7.17 -1.09
N TRP A 249 -19.72 -7.30 -1.11
CA TRP A 249 -19.05 -7.84 -2.29
C TRP A 249 -19.49 -9.27 -2.63
N PHE A 250 -19.70 -10.14 -1.62
CA PHE A 250 -20.28 -11.47 -1.85
C PHE A 250 -21.68 -11.38 -2.47
N GLN A 251 -22.52 -10.48 -1.97
CA GLN A 251 -23.90 -10.30 -2.45
C GLN A 251 -23.96 -9.74 -3.86
N ASP A 252 -23.04 -8.84 -4.21
CA ASP A 252 -22.96 -8.23 -5.53
C ASP A 252 -22.39 -9.20 -6.60
N ASN A 253 -21.66 -10.23 -6.19
CA ASN A 253 -20.84 -11.05 -7.10
C ASN A 253 -21.18 -12.54 -7.13
N PHE A 254 -21.89 -13.05 -6.12
CA PHE A 254 -22.17 -14.46 -5.93
C PHE A 254 -23.62 -14.67 -5.48
N ARG A 255 -24.13 -15.87 -5.73
CA ARG A 255 -25.41 -16.35 -5.18
C ARG A 255 -25.16 -17.12 -3.87
N LEU A 256 -26.21 -17.25 -3.07
CA LEU A 256 -26.18 -18.05 -1.86
C LEU A 256 -25.74 -19.49 -2.21
N ASN A 257 -24.80 -20.04 -1.43
CA ASN A 257 -24.15 -21.34 -1.62
C ASN A 257 -23.13 -21.45 -2.74
N ASP A 258 -22.83 -20.38 -3.47
CA ASP A 258 -21.68 -20.35 -4.37
C ASP A 258 -20.36 -20.50 -3.59
N THR A 259 -19.30 -20.87 -4.30
CA THR A 259 -17.95 -20.99 -3.75
C THR A 259 -17.09 -19.81 -4.21
N VAL A 260 -16.50 -19.09 -3.26
CA VAL A 260 -15.43 -18.12 -3.52
C VAL A 260 -14.07 -18.80 -3.33
N ILE A 261 -13.12 -18.46 -4.19
CA ILE A 261 -11.74 -18.93 -4.11
C ILE A 261 -10.91 -17.89 -3.38
N GLY A 262 -10.24 -18.32 -2.31
CA GLY A 262 -9.24 -17.55 -1.60
C GLY A 262 -7.84 -17.94 -2.02
N ARG A 263 -6.94 -16.97 -2.16
CA ARG A 263 -5.52 -17.16 -2.41
C ARG A 263 -4.73 -16.42 -1.34
N VAL A 264 -3.74 -17.08 -0.77
CA VAL A 264 -2.83 -16.44 0.18
C VAL A 264 -1.71 -15.78 -0.59
N LEU A 265 -1.66 -14.44 -0.55
CA LEU A 265 -0.60 -13.64 -1.19
C LEU A 265 0.59 -13.50 -0.24
N THR A 266 0.31 -13.18 1.02
CA THR A 266 1.27 -13.11 2.13
C THR A 266 0.59 -13.59 3.42
N PRO A 267 1.32 -13.78 4.53
CA PRO A 267 0.69 -14.17 5.79
C PRO A 267 -0.46 -13.27 6.24
N ASN A 268 -0.40 -11.98 5.91
CA ASN A 268 -1.38 -10.99 6.33
C ASN A 268 -2.16 -10.42 5.13
N GLN A 269 -2.18 -11.12 4.01
CA GLN A 269 -2.90 -10.70 2.81
C GLN A 269 -3.48 -11.87 2.04
N ILE A 270 -4.78 -11.79 1.76
CA ILE A 270 -5.48 -12.75 0.91
C ILE A 270 -6.17 -12.04 -0.25
N LEU A 271 -6.39 -12.79 -1.33
CA LEU A 271 -7.21 -12.38 -2.47
C LEU A 271 -8.41 -13.31 -2.59
N LEU A 272 -9.60 -12.74 -2.72
CA LEU A 272 -10.83 -13.48 -3.03
C LEU A 272 -11.21 -13.26 -4.48
N VAL A 273 -11.43 -14.34 -5.22
CA VAL A 273 -11.83 -14.32 -6.63
C VAL A 273 -12.99 -15.27 -6.90
N LYS A 274 -13.69 -15.04 -8.00
CA LYS A 274 -14.66 -16.00 -8.54
C LYS A 274 -13.90 -17.26 -9.00
N LYS A 275 -14.50 -18.42 -8.79
CA LYS A 275 -14.05 -19.64 -9.45
C LYS A 275 -14.28 -19.44 -10.94
N ILE A 276 -13.22 -19.41 -11.74
CA ILE A 276 -13.37 -19.39 -13.20
C ILE A 276 -14.03 -20.72 -13.56
N SER A 277 -15.26 -20.66 -14.05
CA SER A 277 -15.91 -21.80 -14.68
C SER A 277 -15.16 -22.11 -15.98
N ASP A 278 -14.91 -23.39 -16.27
CA ASP A 278 -14.26 -23.90 -17.49
C ASP A 278 -15.09 -23.67 -18.79
N VAL A 279 -15.75 -22.52 -18.92
CA VAL A 279 -16.56 -22.15 -20.09
C VAL A 279 -15.93 -20.93 -20.72
N GLY A 280 -15.08 -21.15 -21.73
CA GLY A 280 -14.48 -20.09 -22.55
C GLY A 280 -13.02 -20.31 -22.94
N ARG A 281 -12.66 -21.52 -23.39
CA ARG A 281 -11.41 -21.80 -24.13
C ARG A 281 -11.72 -22.16 -25.59
N GLU A 282 -12.64 -21.47 -26.23
CA GLU A 282 -12.86 -21.55 -27.67
C GLU A 282 -13.32 -20.16 -28.14
N ASP A 283 -12.36 -19.25 -28.36
CA ASP A 283 -12.33 -18.41 -29.57
C ASP A 283 -11.11 -17.48 -29.52
N MET A 284 -9.97 -17.97 -30.03
CA MET A 284 -8.89 -17.09 -30.46
C MET A 284 -7.98 -17.83 -31.45
N SER A 285 -8.59 -18.37 -32.50
CA SER A 285 -7.89 -18.71 -33.73
C SER A 285 -7.75 -17.43 -34.54
N ILE A 286 -6.69 -16.65 -34.30
CA ILE A 286 -6.32 -15.55 -35.19
C ILE A 286 -5.68 -16.19 -36.42
N GLU A 287 -6.45 -16.28 -37.51
CA GLU A 287 -5.93 -16.47 -38.85
C GLU A 287 -5.01 -15.28 -39.19
N ILE A 288 -3.70 -15.53 -39.20
CA ILE A 288 -2.72 -14.59 -39.73
C ILE A 288 -2.67 -14.82 -41.24
N ALA A 289 -3.41 -14.01 -41.99
CA ALA A 289 -3.17 -13.85 -43.42
C ALA A 289 -1.86 -13.06 -43.61
N LEU A 290 -0.82 -13.74 -44.10
CA LEU A 290 0.39 -13.09 -44.62
C LEU A 290 0.14 -12.69 -46.09
N PRO A 291 0.43 -11.45 -46.50
CA PRO A 291 0.46 -11.09 -47.91
C PRO A 291 1.87 -11.31 -48.48
N ALA A 292 1.99 -12.22 -49.46
CA ALA A 292 2.83 -12.12 -50.66
C ALA A 292 2.48 -13.26 -51.62
#